data_AF-A0A9E6B3Y6-F1
#
_entry.id   AF-A0A9E6B3Y6-F1
#
_cell.length_a   1.000
_cell.length_b   1.000
_cell.length_c   1.000
_cell.angle_alpha   90.00
_cell.angle_beta   90.00
_cell.angle_gamma   90.00
#
_symmetry.space_group_name_H-M   'P 1'
#
loop_
_entity.id
_entity.type
_entity.pdbx_description
1 polymer ?
#
loop_
_entity_poly.entity_id
_entity_poly.type
_entity_poly.pdbx_seq_one_letter_code
_entity_poly.pdbx_strand_id
1 'polypeptide(L)'
;MSSKKLKSILSTVPSATVPKKNGDTESTNRAQDTFSPMKYTRIVASIPENLKEDIREYVKKHKGETETTVILRSLKKMGFNVDSSWIVDKRSTR
;
A
#
# COMPACT_ATOMS: atom_id res chain seq x y z
N MET A 1 11.74 13.19 -54.15
CA MET A 1 11.58 13.03 -52.69
C MET A 1 12.77 12.28 -52.10
N SER A 2 13.13 12.62 -50.87
CA SER A 2 13.84 11.80 -49.88
C SER A 2 15.38 11.69 -49.92
N SER A 3 15.97 12.11 -48.78
CA SER A 3 17.05 11.43 -48.05
C SER A 3 18.48 11.38 -48.63
N LYS A 4 19.06 12.52 -49.02
CA LYS A 4 20.55 12.61 -49.16
C LYS A 4 21.23 13.59 -48.20
N LYS A 5 20.52 14.52 -47.57
CA LYS A 5 21.14 15.55 -46.71
C LYS A 5 21.28 15.17 -45.23
N LEU A 6 20.52 14.19 -44.73
CA LEU A 6 20.62 13.78 -43.31
C LEU A 6 21.78 12.82 -43.01
N LYS A 7 22.26 12.06 -44.00
CA LYS A 7 23.42 11.16 -43.81
C LYS A 7 24.74 11.90 -43.58
N SER A 8 24.83 13.16 -43.99
CA SER A 8 26.05 13.97 -43.93
C SER A 8 26.33 14.59 -42.55
N ILE A 9 25.36 14.61 -41.63
CA ILE A 9 25.54 15.15 -40.28
C ILE A 9 25.95 14.02 -39.30
N LEU A 10 25.54 12.79 -39.61
CA LEU A 10 25.89 11.59 -38.82
C LEU A 10 27.31 11.06 -39.08
N SER A 11 27.99 11.52 -40.14
CA SER A 11 29.35 11.08 -40.50
C SER A 11 30.46 11.88 -39.82
N THR A 12 30.12 12.94 -39.08
CA THR A 12 31.09 13.94 -38.60
C THR A 12 31.14 14.04 -37.08
N VAL A 13 31.02 12.90 -36.39
CA VAL A 13 31.38 12.81 -34.97
C VAL A 13 32.54 11.84 -34.84
N PRO A 14 33.74 12.29 -34.41
CA PRO A 14 34.85 11.38 -34.21
C PRO A 14 34.53 10.42 -33.06
N SER A 15 34.74 9.13 -33.33
CA SER A 15 34.51 8.03 -32.39
C SER A 15 35.43 8.18 -31.18
N ALA A 16 34.86 8.54 -30.02
CA ALA A 16 35.56 8.43 -28.76
C ALA A 16 35.59 6.95 -28.34
N THR A 17 36.81 6.42 -28.33
CA THR A 17 37.25 5.07 -27.98
C THR A 17 36.54 4.46 -26.76
N VAL A 18 35.67 3.47 -26.94
CA VAL A 18 35.35 2.44 -25.91
C VAL A 18 35.01 1.09 -26.58
N PRO A 19 35.66 -0.05 -26.22
CA PRO A 19 35.40 -1.34 -26.86
C PRO A 19 34.29 -2.16 -26.18
N LYS A 20 33.48 -2.81 -27.04
CA LYS A 20 32.73 -4.10 -26.93
C LYS A 20 32.11 -4.50 -25.56
N LYS A 21 30.82 -4.85 -25.53
CA LYS A 21 30.23 -6.21 -25.74
C LYS A 21 28.84 -6.34 -25.05
N ASN A 22 27.99 -7.22 -25.61
CA ASN A 22 26.70 -7.74 -25.10
C ASN A 22 25.52 -6.77 -25.33
N GLY A 23 24.44 -7.13 -26.03
CA GLY A 23 23.64 -8.35 -25.91
C GLY A 23 22.38 -7.99 -25.11
N ASP A 24 21.20 -8.25 -25.67
CA ASP A 24 19.85 -8.14 -25.08
C ASP A 24 19.11 -6.82 -25.38
N THR A 25 18.20 -6.74 -26.37
CA THR A 25 16.83 -7.31 -26.49
C THR A 25 15.78 -6.48 -25.71
N GLU A 26 14.96 -5.79 -26.51
CA GLU A 26 13.54 -5.44 -26.30
C GLU A 26 13.11 -4.56 -25.11
N SER A 27 12.71 -3.35 -25.49
CA SER A 27 11.50 -2.66 -25.04
C SER A 27 10.45 -3.52 -24.32
N THR A 28 10.03 -3.10 -23.12
CA THR A 28 8.65 -2.74 -22.74
C THR A 28 8.58 -2.55 -21.22
N ASN A 29 8.48 -1.31 -20.73
CA ASN A 29 7.97 -1.03 -19.39
C ASN A 29 6.73 -0.14 -19.50
N ARG A 30 5.64 -0.75 -19.99
CA ARG A 30 4.27 -0.28 -19.73
C ARG A 30 3.85 -0.83 -18.37
N ALA A 31 3.68 0.06 -17.41
CA ALA A 31 2.61 0.08 -16.41
C ALA A 31 3.01 1.09 -15.33
N GLN A 32 2.76 2.37 -15.57
CA GLN A 32 2.47 3.25 -14.45
C GLN A 32 1.05 2.90 -14.01
N ASP A 33 0.93 1.87 -13.16
CA ASP A 33 -0.27 1.68 -12.35
C ASP A 33 -0.39 2.94 -11.50
N THR A 34 -1.25 3.84 -11.96
CA THR A 34 -1.64 5.02 -11.20
C THR A 34 -2.55 4.50 -10.10
N PHE A 35 -1.94 3.98 -9.03
CA PHE A 35 -2.62 3.70 -7.78
C PHE A 35 -3.22 5.01 -7.30
N SER A 36 -4.50 5.23 -7.60
CA SER A 36 -5.24 6.32 -7.01
C SER A 36 -5.23 6.07 -5.50
N PRO A 37 -4.63 6.94 -4.67
CA PRO A 37 -4.62 6.74 -3.24
C PRO A 37 -6.07 6.71 -2.77
N MET A 38 -6.50 5.54 -2.29
CA MET A 38 -7.85 5.34 -1.77
C MET A 38 -8.06 6.37 -0.66
N LYS A 39 -9.00 7.31 -0.86
CA LYS A 39 -9.28 8.35 0.13
C LYS A 39 -10.07 7.73 1.27
N TYR A 40 -9.41 7.54 2.41
CA TYR A 40 -10.07 7.08 3.63
C TYR A 40 -10.83 8.23 4.29
N THR A 41 -12.11 8.01 4.58
CA THR A 41 -12.93 8.94 5.37
C THR A 41 -13.06 8.42 6.80
N ARG A 42 -12.99 9.33 7.78
CA ARG A 42 -13.12 8.97 9.20
C ARG A 42 -14.59 8.91 9.58
N ILE A 43 -15.03 7.77 10.08
CA ILE A 43 -16.34 7.63 10.73
C ILE A 43 -16.13 7.81 12.24
N VAL A 44 -16.94 8.68 12.86
CA VAL A 44 -17.01 8.86 14.32
C VAL A 44 -18.44 8.54 14.73
N ALA A 45 -18.61 7.64 15.69
CA ALA A 45 -19.91 7.23 16.21
C ALA A 45 -19.94 7.40 17.74
N SER A 46 -21.06 7.92 18.25
CA SER A 46 -21.38 7.82 19.67
C SER A 46 -21.86 6.41 19.98
N ILE A 47 -21.49 5.90 21.15
CA ILE A 47 -21.98 4.62 21.65
C ILE A 47 -22.83 4.85 22.90
N PRO A 48 -23.90 4.05 23.10
CA PRO A 48 -24.65 4.04 24.35
C PRO A 48 -23.76 3.67 25.55
N GLU A 49 -24.06 4.25 26.71
CA GLU A 49 -23.26 4.04 27.94
C GLU A 49 -23.32 2.60 28.43
N ASN A 50 -24.50 1.99 28.43
CA ASN A 50 -24.70 0.57 28.76
C ASN A 50 -23.80 -0.35 27.92
N LEU A 51 -23.71 -0.12 26.60
CA LEU A 51 -22.84 -0.91 25.73
C LEU A 51 -21.36 -0.76 26.12
N LYS A 52 -20.96 0.43 26.56
CA LYS A 52 -19.59 0.67 27.02
C LYS A 52 -19.29 -0.07 28.32
N GLU A 53 -20.25 -0.16 29.23
CA GLU A 53 -20.13 -0.93 30.46
C GLU A 53 -20.02 -2.43 30.16
N ASP A 54 -20.85 -2.95 29.27
CA ASP A 54 -20.81 -4.35 28.84
C ASP A 54 -19.44 -4.73 28.25
N ILE A 55 -18.90 -3.87 27.36
CA ILE A 55 -17.56 -4.06 26.79
C ILE A 55 -16.50 -4.07 27.90
N ARG A 56 -16.62 -3.18 28.89
CA ARG A 56 -15.67 -3.09 30.00
C ARG A 56 -15.72 -4.33 30.89
N GLU A 57 -16.90 -4.87 31.18
CA GLU A 57 -17.02 -6.15 31.90
C GLU A 57 -16.43 -7.31 31.11
N TYR A 58 -16.68 -7.35 29.80
CA TYR A 58 -16.13 -8.38 28.93
C TYR A 58 -14.59 -8.34 28.94
N VAL A 59 -13.98 -7.16 28.83
CA VAL A 59 -12.52 -6.97 28.87
C VAL A 59 -11.93 -7.44 30.20
N LYS A 60 -12.60 -7.17 31.34
CA LYS A 60 -12.13 -7.67 32.66
C LYS A 60 -12.04 -9.19 32.72
N LYS A 61 -12.91 -9.91 32.00
CA LYS A 61 -12.96 -11.38 31.95
C LYS A 61 -11.94 -11.98 30.98
N HIS A 62 -11.51 -11.22 29.96
CA HIS A 62 -10.63 -11.70 28.89
C HIS A 62 -9.28 -10.97 28.90
N LYS A 63 -8.28 -11.59 29.54
CA LYS A 63 -6.92 -11.05 29.59
C LYS A 63 -6.34 -10.92 28.17
N GLY A 64 -5.74 -9.77 27.87
CA GLY A 64 -5.13 -9.47 26.57
C GLY A 64 -6.10 -8.86 25.55
N GLU A 65 -7.37 -8.66 25.90
CA GLU A 65 -8.31 -7.87 25.10
C GLU A 65 -8.44 -6.46 25.65
N THR A 66 -8.66 -5.50 24.75
CA THR A 66 -8.95 -4.10 25.07
C THR A 66 -10.28 -3.69 24.44
N GLU A 67 -10.88 -2.59 24.91
CA GLU A 67 -12.12 -2.04 24.32
C GLU A 67 -11.96 -1.87 22.79
N THR A 68 -10.81 -1.36 22.35
CA THR A 68 -10.49 -1.15 20.93
C THR A 68 -10.44 -2.46 20.15
N THR A 69 -9.76 -3.50 20.65
CA THR A 69 -9.65 -4.77 19.94
C THR A 69 -11.00 -5.48 19.83
N VAL A 70 -11.86 -5.34 20.86
CA VAL A 70 -13.24 -5.86 20.83
C VAL A 70 -14.04 -5.17 19.73
N ILE A 71 -13.99 -3.84 19.66
CA ILE A 71 -14.69 -3.06 18.63
C ILE A 71 -14.17 -3.42 17.23
N LEU A 72 -12.85 -3.43 17.03
CA LEU A 72 -12.24 -3.76 15.73
C LEU A 72 -12.57 -5.18 15.27
N ARG A 73 -12.59 -6.14 16.19
CA ARG A 73 -13.01 -7.52 15.92
C ARG A 73 -14.48 -7.58 15.50
N SER A 74 -15.36 -6.86 16.20
CA SER A 74 -16.79 -6.78 15.88
C SER A 74 -17.02 -6.12 14.51
N LEU A 75 -16.34 -5.01 14.22
CA LEU A 75 -16.40 -4.37 12.90
C LEU A 75 -15.93 -5.31 11.79
N LYS A 76 -14.86 -6.06 12.01
CA LYS A 76 -14.41 -7.09 11.06
C LYS A 76 -15.48 -8.17 10.83
N LYS A 77 -16.14 -8.63 11.89
CA LYS A 77 -17.27 -9.59 11.79
C LYS A 77 -18.47 -9.02 11.05
N MET A 78 -18.70 -7.71 11.12
CA MET A 78 -19.75 -7.01 10.36
C MET A 78 -19.39 -6.78 8.88
N GLY A 79 -18.19 -7.15 8.45
CA GLY A 79 -17.74 -7.03 7.06
C GLY A 79 -16.91 -5.78 6.75
N PHE A 80 -16.53 -4.99 7.75
CA PHE A 80 -15.59 -3.89 7.53
C PHE A 80 -14.19 -4.44 7.25
N ASN A 81 -13.48 -3.81 6.30
CA ASN A 81 -12.11 -4.16 5.98
C ASN A 81 -11.16 -3.66 7.08
N VAL A 82 -10.92 -4.51 8.08
CA VAL A 82 -10.00 -4.25 9.20
C VAL A 82 -8.83 -5.22 9.11
N ASP A 83 -7.61 -4.67 9.07
CA ASP A 83 -6.38 -5.46 9.09
C ASP A 83 -6.33 -6.32 10.37
N SER A 84 -6.04 -7.61 10.20
CA SER A 84 -5.86 -8.54 11.32
C SER A 84 -4.76 -8.07 12.28
N SER A 85 -3.76 -7.35 11.77
CA SER A 85 -2.66 -6.81 12.58
C SER A 85 -3.13 -5.76 13.61
N TRP A 86 -4.32 -5.17 13.43
CA TRP A 86 -4.89 -4.17 14.35
C TRP A 86 -5.75 -4.78 15.45
N ILE A 87 -6.16 -6.04 15.30
CA ILE A 87 -7.01 -6.75 16.27
C ILE A 87 -6.18 -7.30 17.44
N VAL A 88 -4.87 -7.44 17.25
CA VAL A 88 -3.95 -7.90 18.29
C VAL A 88 -3.48 -6.73 19.14
N ASP A 89 -3.60 -6.84 20.47
CA ASP A 89 -3.01 -5.85 21.37
C ASP A 89 -1.48 -5.97 21.35
N LYS A 90 -0.83 -4.99 20.70
CA LYS A 90 0.64 -4.91 20.61
C LYS A 90 1.32 -4.75 21.97
N ARG A 91 0.59 -4.34 23.01
CA ARG A 91 1.12 -4.28 24.39
C ARG A 91 1.26 -5.66 25.01
N SER A 92 0.46 -6.64 24.57
CA SER A 92 0.53 -8.01 25.09
C SER A 92 1.76 -8.78 24.58
N THR A 93 2.41 -8.31 23.53
CA THR A 93 3.58 -8.94 22.89
C THR A 93 4.94 -8.36 23.34
N ARG A 94 4.95 -7.44 24.31
CA ARG A 94 6.17 -6.84 24.87
C ARG A 94 6.48 -7.44 26.24
#